data_AF-W0AD50-F1
#
_entry.id   AF-W0AD50-F1
#
_cell.length_a   1.000
_cell.length_b   1.000
_cell.length_c   1.000
_cell.angle_alpha   90.00
_cell.angle_beta   90.00
_cell.angle_gamma   90.00
#
_symmetry.space_group_name_H-M   'P 1'
#
loop_
_entity.id
_entity.type
_entity.pdbx_description
1 polymer ?
#
loop_
_entity_poly.entity_id
_entity_poly.type
_entity_poly.pdbx_seq_one_letter_code
_entity_poly.pdbx_strand_id
1 'polypeptide(L)'
;MAYRGNGLYLGRFVESNLREAVYNTAVSGSSFSQIGARIDAAGLRDNPLLIWDGAAVGRTLGSIGMELGVVDAIVRLKAPRRNWLIIPSVVTPGQASAERVRDDMAALRRELVARYGDVHMFDALPILQGLADGSEQDRADVARGMVPSSVLIDGLHLARPALVALADALTRAGGPMATVRDL
;
A
#
# COMPACT_ATOMS: atom_id res chain seq x y z
N MET A 1 -14.89 -0.93 -18.01
CA MET A 1 -14.25 0.41 -18.13
C MET A 1 -13.49 0.67 -16.84
N ALA A 2 -12.16 0.81 -16.88
CA ALA A 2 -11.38 1.15 -15.68
C ALA A 2 -11.74 2.57 -15.22
N TYR A 3 -12.05 2.75 -13.94
CA TYR A 3 -12.47 4.02 -13.40
C TYR A 3 -11.27 4.95 -13.26
N ARG A 4 -11.15 5.92 -14.17
CA ARG A 4 -10.20 7.06 -14.05
C ARG A 4 -10.83 8.12 -13.16
N GLY A 5 -10.96 7.82 -11.87
CA GLY A 5 -11.49 8.78 -10.91
C GLY A 5 -10.55 9.99 -10.76
N ASN A 6 -11.10 11.21 -10.74
CA ASN A 6 -10.36 12.47 -10.51
C ASN A 6 -9.85 12.62 -9.05
N GLY A 7 -9.77 11.54 -8.27
CA GLY A 7 -9.38 11.56 -6.86
C GLY A 7 -7.87 11.69 -6.63
N LEU A 8 -7.50 12.14 -5.44
CA LEU A 8 -6.14 12.02 -4.90
C LEU A 8 -5.92 10.58 -4.44
N TYR A 9 -5.21 9.77 -5.24
CA TYR A 9 -4.77 8.42 -4.88
C TYR A 9 -3.37 8.16 -5.42
N LEU A 10 -2.63 7.24 -4.79
CA LEU A 10 -1.23 6.93 -5.13
C LEU A 10 -1.02 6.60 -6.61
N GLY A 11 -1.95 5.85 -7.22
CA GLY A 11 -1.84 5.44 -8.62
C GLY A 11 -1.70 6.59 -9.61
N ARG A 12 -2.27 7.77 -9.33
CA ARG A 12 -2.12 8.97 -10.18
C ARG A 12 -0.68 9.50 -10.18
N PHE A 13 0.00 9.43 -9.04
CA PHE A 13 1.39 9.86 -8.91
C PHE A 13 2.34 8.82 -9.50
N VAL A 14 2.03 7.53 -9.33
CA VAL A 14 2.77 6.42 -9.98
C VAL A 14 2.72 6.54 -11.51
N GLU A 15 1.54 6.81 -12.09
CA GLU A 15 1.38 7.06 -13.54
C GLU A 15 2.26 8.22 -14.01
N SER A 16 2.28 9.31 -13.25
CA SER A 16 3.09 10.50 -13.57
C SER A 16 4.59 10.20 -13.53
N ASN A 17 5.05 9.44 -12.54
CA ASN A 17 6.47 9.14 -12.34
C ASN A 17 7.00 8.09 -13.34
N LEU A 18 6.23 7.03 -13.59
CA LEU A 18 6.62 5.96 -14.52
C LEU A 18 6.36 6.33 -15.97
N ARG A 19 5.55 7.38 -16.23
CA ARG A 19 5.08 7.75 -17.57
C ARG A 19 4.37 6.59 -18.28
N GLU A 20 3.64 5.80 -17.49
CA GLU A 20 2.93 4.61 -17.92
C GLU A 20 1.49 4.63 -17.43
N ALA A 21 0.59 4.05 -18.22
CA ALA A 21 -0.80 3.95 -17.84
C ALA A 21 -0.97 3.06 -16.59
N VAL A 22 -1.58 3.61 -15.54
CA VAL A 22 -1.95 2.86 -14.34
C VAL A 22 -3.44 2.53 -14.40
N TYR A 23 -3.75 1.24 -14.35
CA TYR A 23 -5.13 0.75 -14.26
C TYR A 23 -5.53 0.61 -12.79
N ASN A 24 -6.32 1.55 -12.29
CA ASN A 24 -6.84 1.47 -10.94
C ASN A 24 -8.05 0.52 -10.87
N THR A 25 -7.91 -0.59 -10.16
CA THR A 25 -8.96 -1.57 -9.89
C THR A 25 -9.52 -1.48 -8.46
N ALA A 26 -8.96 -0.59 -7.63
CA ALA A 26 -9.39 -0.36 -6.26
C ALA A 26 -10.79 0.27 -6.25
N VAL A 27 -11.70 -0.37 -5.52
CA VAL A 27 -13.07 0.11 -5.29
C VAL A 27 -13.36 -0.14 -3.82
N SER A 28 -13.82 0.90 -3.12
CA SER A 28 -14.15 0.80 -1.70
C SER A 28 -15.12 -0.35 -1.43
N GLY A 29 -14.84 -1.14 -0.38
CA GLY A 29 -15.67 -2.28 0.02
C GLY A 29 -15.64 -3.48 -0.93
N SER A 30 -14.78 -3.49 -1.96
CA SER A 30 -14.66 -4.66 -2.84
C SER A 30 -13.87 -5.79 -2.20
N SER A 31 -14.33 -7.01 -2.40
CA SER A 31 -13.57 -8.21 -2.04
C SER A 31 -12.40 -8.44 -3.00
N PHE A 32 -11.42 -9.22 -2.55
CA PHE A 32 -10.32 -9.65 -3.42
C PHE A 32 -10.81 -10.42 -4.66
N SER A 33 -11.84 -11.26 -4.53
CA SER A 33 -12.42 -11.98 -5.67
C SER A 33 -12.98 -11.03 -6.74
N GLN A 34 -13.61 -9.93 -6.33
CA GLN A 34 -14.09 -8.90 -7.25
C GLN A 34 -12.93 -8.15 -7.93
N ILE A 35 -11.84 -7.90 -7.22
CA ILE A 35 -10.63 -7.29 -7.79
C ILE A 35 -10.00 -8.24 -8.83
N GLY A 36 -9.84 -9.52 -8.51
CA GLY A 36 -9.32 -10.54 -9.42
C GLY A 36 -10.14 -10.64 -10.70
N ALA A 37 -11.46 -10.71 -10.60
CA ALA A 37 -12.36 -10.74 -11.75
C ALA A 37 -12.20 -9.50 -12.66
N ARG A 38 -11.93 -8.32 -12.09
CA ARG A 38 -11.67 -7.09 -12.88
C ARG A 38 -10.32 -7.14 -13.60
N ILE A 39 -9.29 -7.70 -12.95
CA ILE A 39 -7.97 -7.90 -13.56
C ILE A 39 -8.10 -8.84 -14.77
N ASP A 40 -8.80 -9.96 -14.59
CA ASP A 40 -9.02 -10.94 -15.65
C ASP A 40 -9.87 -10.38 -16.79
N ALA A 41 -11.00 -9.72 -16.49
CA ALA A 41 -11.87 -9.13 -17.49
C ALA A 41 -11.19 -8.01 -18.31
N ALA A 42 -10.19 -7.33 -17.73
CA ALA A 42 -9.40 -6.32 -18.41
C ALA A 42 -8.18 -6.88 -19.16
N GLY A 43 -7.90 -8.19 -19.07
CA GLY A 43 -6.73 -8.80 -19.69
C GLY A 43 -5.40 -8.34 -19.09
N LEU A 44 -5.39 -7.92 -17.82
CA LEU A 44 -4.24 -7.28 -17.16
C LEU A 44 -3.40 -8.26 -16.32
N ARG A 45 -3.67 -9.56 -16.42
CA ARG A 45 -3.00 -10.60 -15.62
C ARG A 45 -1.48 -10.58 -15.76
N ASP A 46 -1.02 -10.11 -16.90
CA ASP A 46 0.37 -10.08 -17.32
C ASP A 46 1.13 -8.84 -16.81
N ASN A 47 0.40 -7.78 -16.46
CA ASN A 47 0.97 -6.50 -16.05
C ASN A 47 1.43 -6.51 -14.59
N PRO A 48 2.47 -5.72 -14.22
CA PRO A 48 2.88 -5.55 -12.84
C PRO A 48 1.71 -5.11 -11.94
N LEU A 49 1.58 -5.74 -10.77
CA LEU A 49 0.50 -5.47 -9.83
C LEU A 49 1.03 -4.77 -8.57
N LEU A 50 0.48 -3.61 -8.25
CA LEU A 50 0.70 -2.93 -6.97
C LEU A 50 -0.55 -3.08 -6.10
N ILE A 51 -0.39 -3.55 -4.87
CA ILE A 51 -1.48 -3.71 -3.90
C ILE A 51 -1.24 -2.80 -2.72
N TRP A 52 -2.20 -1.91 -2.48
CA TRP A 52 -2.18 -0.99 -1.36
C TRP A 52 -3.60 -0.59 -1.00
N ASP A 53 -3.95 -0.78 0.28
CA ASP A 53 -5.26 -0.37 0.83
C ASP A 53 -5.16 0.97 1.61
N GLY A 54 -4.00 1.63 1.55
CA GLY A 54 -3.83 2.94 2.18
C GLY A 54 -3.50 2.90 3.67
N ALA A 55 -4.00 3.93 4.35
CA ALA A 55 -4.02 4.04 5.82
C ALA A 55 -5.38 3.57 6.39
N ALA A 56 -6.30 3.11 5.54
CA ALA A 56 -7.64 2.79 5.94
C ALA A 56 -7.68 1.34 6.44
N VAL A 57 -8.15 1.22 7.68
CA VAL A 57 -8.68 0.00 8.28
C VAL A 57 -7.64 -1.09 8.56
N GLY A 58 -6.86 -0.90 9.63
CA GLY A 58 -6.11 -2.00 10.25
C GLY A 58 -6.96 -3.14 10.84
N ARG A 59 -8.21 -3.32 10.38
CA ARG A 59 -9.18 -4.34 10.77
C ARG A 59 -10.23 -4.70 9.70
N THR A 60 -10.14 -4.27 8.43
CA THR A 60 -11.18 -4.61 7.41
C THR A 60 -11.38 -6.11 7.31
N LEU A 61 -10.32 -6.89 7.54
CA LEU A 61 -10.33 -8.35 7.45
C LEU A 61 -10.28 -9.05 8.82
N GLY A 62 -10.50 -8.38 9.94
CA GLY A 62 -10.72 -9.04 11.25
C GLY A 62 -9.53 -9.78 11.88
N SER A 63 -8.51 -10.21 11.13
CA SER A 63 -7.29 -10.87 11.62
C SER A 63 -6.13 -10.88 10.61
N ILE A 64 -4.89 -11.03 11.10
CA ILE A 64 -3.69 -11.24 10.27
C ILE A 64 -3.86 -12.44 9.33
N GLY A 65 -4.48 -13.53 9.79
CA GLY A 65 -4.68 -14.73 8.98
C GLY A 65 -5.56 -14.49 7.75
N MET A 66 -6.56 -13.62 7.87
CA MET A 66 -7.41 -13.24 6.73
C MET A 66 -6.66 -12.36 5.73
N GLU A 67 -5.85 -11.41 6.20
CA GLU A 67 -4.95 -10.60 5.34
C GLU A 67 -3.99 -11.50 4.56
N LEU A 68 -3.35 -12.46 5.24
CA LEU A 68 -2.47 -13.43 4.61
C LEU A 68 -3.19 -14.29 3.56
N GLY A 69 -4.42 -14.72 3.85
CA GLY A 69 -5.24 -15.47 2.88
C GLY A 69 -5.58 -14.65 1.62
N VAL A 70 -5.79 -13.35 1.75
CA VAL A 70 -5.97 -12.45 0.60
C VAL A 70 -4.69 -12.35 -0.22
N VAL A 71 -3.53 -12.20 0.43
CA VAL A 71 -2.24 -12.18 -0.25
C VAL A 71 -1.96 -13.52 -0.95
N ASP A 72 -2.22 -14.66 -0.31
CA ASP A 72 -2.06 -15.97 -0.94
C ASP A 72 -2.90 -16.09 -2.23
N ALA A 73 -4.12 -15.57 -2.23
CA ALA A 73 -4.97 -15.55 -3.43
C ALA A 73 -4.41 -14.65 -4.55
N ILE A 74 -3.81 -13.51 -4.20
CA ILE A 74 -3.08 -12.64 -5.15
C ILE A 74 -1.94 -13.39 -5.80
N VAL A 75 -1.08 -14.01 -4.98
CA VAL A 75 0.12 -14.70 -5.48
C VAL A 75 -0.29 -15.80 -6.45
N ARG A 76 -1.37 -16.54 -6.16
CA ARG A 76 -1.93 -17.54 -7.08
C ARG A 76 -2.47 -16.93 -8.38
N LEU A 77 -3.16 -15.80 -8.32
CA LEU A 77 -3.64 -15.08 -9.51
C LEU A 77 -2.47 -14.67 -10.42
N LYS A 78 -1.36 -14.21 -9.81
CA LYS A 78 -0.18 -13.67 -10.50
C LYS A 78 0.89 -14.70 -10.86
N ALA A 79 0.78 -15.95 -10.42
CA ALA A 79 1.69 -17.01 -10.80
C ALA A 79 1.52 -17.35 -12.31
N PRO A 80 2.62 -17.55 -13.07
CA PRO A 80 4.03 -17.64 -12.64
C PRO A 80 4.81 -16.30 -12.70
N ARG A 81 4.19 -15.19 -13.10
CA ARG A 81 4.88 -13.93 -13.45
C ARG A 81 5.65 -13.28 -12.30
N ARG A 82 5.28 -13.52 -11.05
CA ARG A 82 5.87 -12.90 -9.83
C ARG A 82 6.00 -11.36 -9.81
N ASN A 83 5.51 -10.66 -10.84
CA ASN A 83 5.54 -9.20 -10.93
C ASN A 83 4.44 -8.52 -10.09
N TRP A 84 4.51 -8.67 -8.77
CA TRP A 84 3.61 -8.04 -7.82
C TRP A 84 4.35 -7.46 -6.61
N LEU A 85 3.83 -6.36 -6.09
CA LEU A 85 4.34 -5.64 -4.93
C LEU A 85 3.19 -5.35 -3.97
N ILE A 86 3.43 -5.58 -2.68
CA ILE A 86 2.49 -5.31 -1.60
C ILE A 86 3.03 -4.14 -0.78
N ILE A 87 2.17 -3.16 -0.55
CA ILE A 87 2.38 -2.10 0.43
C ILE A 87 1.43 -2.39 1.60
N PRO A 88 1.94 -2.90 2.73
CA PRO A 88 1.15 -3.07 3.93
C PRO A 88 0.55 -1.75 4.39
N SER A 89 -0.62 -1.81 5.01
CA SER A 89 -1.27 -0.62 5.55
C SER A 89 -0.38 0.04 6.62
N VAL A 90 -0.53 1.36 6.71
CA VAL A 90 0.15 2.18 7.71
C VAL A 90 -0.84 2.61 8.79
N VAL A 91 -0.32 2.84 9.99
CA VAL A 91 -1.14 3.19 11.16
C VAL A 91 -1.12 4.68 11.38
N THR A 92 -2.30 5.27 11.60
CA THR A 92 -2.43 6.71 11.87
C THR A 92 -2.96 6.95 13.28
N PRO A 93 -2.71 8.13 13.88
CA PRO A 93 -3.20 8.47 15.21
C PRO A 93 -4.73 8.50 15.31
N GLY A 94 -5.42 8.78 14.20
CA GLY A 94 -6.88 8.82 14.14
C GLY A 94 -7.57 7.46 14.12
N GLN A 95 -6.82 6.35 14.02
CA GLN A 95 -7.40 5.00 14.00
C GLN A 95 -7.83 4.54 15.40
N ALA A 96 -8.99 3.88 15.48
CA ALA A 96 -9.41 3.20 16.70
C ALA A 96 -8.43 2.07 17.06
N SER A 97 -7.99 2.02 18.33
CA SER A 97 -7.00 1.03 18.81
C SER A 97 -5.67 1.04 18.04
N ALA A 98 -5.18 2.23 17.66
CA ALA A 98 -3.99 2.41 16.83
C ALA A 98 -2.76 1.62 17.32
N GLU A 99 -2.50 1.53 18.62
CA GLU A 99 -1.37 0.78 19.17
C GLU A 99 -1.44 -0.71 18.87
N ARG A 100 -2.62 -1.31 19.10
CA ARG A 100 -2.85 -2.72 18.78
C ARG A 100 -2.73 -2.96 17.27
N VAL A 101 -3.32 -2.06 16.49
CA VAL A 101 -3.25 -2.13 15.02
C VAL A 101 -1.81 -2.04 14.53
N ARG A 102 -0.97 -1.19 15.13
CA ARG A 102 0.47 -1.10 14.84
C ARG A 102 1.17 -2.42 15.07
N ASP A 103 0.94 -3.05 16.22
CA ASP A 103 1.57 -4.32 16.55
C ASP A 103 1.13 -5.44 15.60
N ASP A 104 -0.16 -5.47 15.25
CA ASP A 104 -0.73 -6.40 14.27
C ASP A 104 -0.12 -6.19 12.86
N MET A 105 0.04 -4.93 12.42
CA MET A 105 0.66 -4.61 11.13
C MET A 105 2.15 -4.94 11.09
N ALA A 106 2.87 -4.73 12.19
CA ALA A 106 4.27 -5.14 12.30
C ALA A 106 4.41 -6.67 12.23
N ALA A 107 3.48 -7.43 12.83
CA ALA A 107 3.43 -8.87 12.71
C ALA A 107 3.10 -9.33 11.28
N LEU A 108 2.09 -8.73 10.64
CA LEU A 108 1.74 -9.02 9.25
C LEU A 108 2.94 -8.80 8.30
N ARG A 109 3.68 -7.70 8.46
CA ARG A 109 4.89 -7.42 7.66
C ARG A 109 5.92 -8.54 7.77
N ARG A 110 6.21 -9.00 9.00
CA ARG A 110 7.17 -10.10 9.22
C ARG A 110 6.72 -11.40 8.54
N GLU A 111 5.43 -11.73 8.64
CA GLU A 111 4.86 -12.91 7.99
C GLU A 111 4.93 -12.83 6.47
N LEU A 112 4.59 -11.68 5.88
CA LEU A 112 4.65 -11.49 4.44
C LEU A 112 6.09 -11.59 3.90
N VAL A 113 7.05 -10.96 4.58
CA VAL A 113 8.47 -11.08 4.23
C VAL A 113 8.94 -12.53 4.34
N ALA A 114 8.59 -13.24 5.42
CA ALA A 114 8.98 -14.63 5.61
C ALA A 114 8.44 -15.57 4.51
N ARG A 115 7.23 -15.30 4.02
CA ARG A 115 6.57 -16.15 2.99
C ARG A 115 7.02 -15.86 1.57
N TYR A 116 7.26 -14.59 1.25
CA TYR A 116 7.41 -14.17 -0.15
C TYR A 116 8.77 -13.52 -0.45
N GLY A 117 9.48 -13.07 0.58
CA GLY A 117 10.74 -12.34 0.46
C GLY A 117 10.57 -10.83 0.31
N ASP A 118 11.63 -10.09 0.62
CA ASP A 118 11.63 -8.63 0.69
C ASP A 118 11.31 -7.94 -0.63
N VAL A 119 11.63 -8.56 -1.77
CA VAL A 119 11.45 -7.96 -3.10
C VAL A 119 9.97 -7.65 -3.40
N HIS A 120 9.04 -8.40 -2.81
CA HIS A 120 7.61 -8.20 -3.03
C HIS A 120 6.94 -7.27 -2.00
N MET A 121 7.74 -6.66 -1.11
CA MET A 121 7.24 -5.86 0.01
C MET A 121 7.80 -4.45 -0.04
N PHE A 122 6.95 -3.45 0.18
CA PHE A 122 7.39 -2.08 0.37
C PHE A 122 6.82 -1.49 1.66
N ASP A 123 7.71 -1.19 2.61
CA ASP A 123 7.34 -0.50 3.83
C ASP A 123 7.27 1.01 3.59
N ALA A 124 6.04 1.52 3.51
CA ALA A 124 5.76 2.95 3.35
C ALA A 124 6.04 3.77 4.61
N LEU A 125 6.05 3.16 5.81
CA LEU A 125 6.05 3.90 7.07
C LEU A 125 7.31 4.76 7.27
N PRO A 126 8.54 4.28 7.02
CA PRO A 126 9.74 5.12 7.18
C PRO A 126 9.74 6.36 6.28
N ILE A 127 9.21 6.24 5.05
CA ILE A 127 9.09 7.36 4.12
C ILE A 127 8.12 8.41 4.69
N LEU A 128 6.97 7.96 5.19
CA LEU A 128 5.96 8.85 5.77
C LEU A 128 6.46 9.52 7.05
N GLN A 129 7.18 8.78 7.90
CA GLN A 129 7.76 9.34 9.13
C GLN A 129 8.87 10.36 8.83
N GLY A 130 9.61 10.18 7.74
CA GLY A 130 10.61 11.15 7.27
C GLY A 130 10.03 12.49 6.80
N LEU A 131 8.70 12.59 6.63
CA LEU A 131 8.01 13.83 6.26
C LEU A 131 7.51 14.63 7.46
N ALA A 132 7.74 14.17 8.69
CA ALA A 132 7.36 14.88 9.90
C ALA A 132 7.90 16.32 9.90
N ASP A 133 7.06 17.28 10.29
CA ASP A 133 7.41 18.71 10.30
C ASP A 133 8.25 19.12 11.53
N GLY A 134 8.45 18.19 12.46
CA GLY A 134 9.19 18.41 13.70
C GLY A 134 8.37 19.07 14.80
N SER A 135 7.05 19.17 14.68
CA SER A 135 6.17 19.51 15.80
C SER A 135 6.27 18.48 16.92
N GLU A 136 5.83 18.85 18.13
CA GLU A 136 5.79 17.92 19.26
C GLU A 136 4.85 16.75 19.01
N GLN A 137 3.71 17.01 18.37
CA GLN A 137 2.75 15.99 17.99
C GLN A 137 3.36 14.97 17.02
N ASP A 138 4.01 15.44 15.95
CA ASP A 138 4.65 14.55 14.98
C ASP A 138 5.76 13.70 15.62
N ARG A 139 6.57 14.28 16.52
CA ARG A 139 7.57 13.51 17.27
C ARG A 139 6.93 12.40 18.10
N ALA A 140 5.80 12.69 18.74
CA ALA A 140 5.06 11.71 19.53
C ALA A 140 4.48 10.60 18.64
N ASP A 141 3.93 10.95 17.47
CA ASP A 141 3.38 10.00 16.50
C ASP A 141 4.48 9.08 15.94
N VAL A 142 5.63 9.64 15.54
CA VAL A 142 6.80 8.88 15.06
C VAL A 142 7.32 7.94 16.15
N ALA A 143 7.48 8.43 17.39
CA ALA A 143 7.93 7.61 18.51
C ALA A 143 6.98 6.44 18.81
N ARG A 144 5.69 6.59 18.52
CA ARG A 144 4.68 5.53 18.63
C ARG A 144 4.68 4.57 17.44
N GLY A 145 5.47 4.81 16.39
CA GLY A 145 5.48 4.00 15.18
C GLY A 145 4.29 4.27 14.26
N MET A 146 3.76 5.49 14.27
CA MET A 146 2.61 5.91 13.48
C MET A 146 3.03 6.88 12.38
N VAL A 147 2.13 7.11 11.42
CA VAL A 147 2.23 8.20 10.45
C VAL A 147 2.07 9.54 11.20
N PRO A 148 2.96 10.53 10.97
CA PRO A 148 2.85 11.82 11.65
C PRO A 148 1.57 12.56 11.26
N SER A 149 0.94 13.25 12.21
CA SER A 149 -0.31 13.98 11.99
C SER A 149 -0.20 15.04 10.88
N SER A 150 0.96 15.70 10.73
CA SER A 150 1.19 16.69 9.66
C SER A 150 1.12 16.12 8.24
N VAL A 151 1.28 14.80 8.11
CA VAL A 151 1.29 14.05 6.84
C VAL A 151 -0.13 13.63 6.43
N LEU A 152 -1.14 13.96 7.25
CA LEU A 152 -2.54 13.56 7.11
C LEU A 152 -3.46 14.77 6.82
N ILE A 153 -4.58 14.54 6.14
CA ILE A 153 -5.58 15.57 5.84
C ILE A 153 -6.63 15.67 6.95
N ASP A 154 -7.06 14.53 7.50
CA ASP A 154 -8.15 14.41 8.47
C ASP A 154 -7.84 13.41 9.61
N GLY A 155 -6.56 13.18 9.87
CA GLY A 155 -6.07 12.20 10.86
C GLY A 155 -6.12 10.75 10.39
N LEU A 156 -6.65 10.46 9.19
CA LEU A 156 -6.70 9.13 8.59
C LEU A 156 -6.08 9.09 7.19
N HIS A 157 -6.40 10.06 6.34
CA HIS A 157 -6.00 10.04 4.93
C HIS A 157 -4.69 10.79 4.68
N LEU A 158 -3.84 10.21 3.83
CA LEU A 158 -2.55 10.81 3.46
C LEU A 158 -2.73 12.10 2.64
N ALA A 159 -1.97 13.12 3.01
CA ALA A 159 -1.88 14.36 2.27
C ALA A 159 -1.15 14.19 0.93
N ARG A 160 -1.35 15.15 0.02
CA ARG A 160 -0.71 15.14 -1.30
C ARG A 160 0.82 14.98 -1.25
N PRO A 161 1.58 15.70 -0.39
CA PRO A 161 3.03 15.53 -0.32
C PRO A 161 3.44 14.11 0.05
N ALA A 162 2.68 13.45 0.93
CA ALA A 162 2.90 12.07 1.33
C ALA A 162 2.75 11.09 0.16
N LEU A 163 1.69 11.24 -0.62
CA LEU A 163 1.44 10.40 -1.80
C LEU A 163 2.52 10.58 -2.87
N VAL A 164 3.02 11.80 -3.05
CA VAL A 164 4.14 12.10 -3.96
C VAL A 164 5.41 11.40 -3.49
N ALA A 165 5.79 11.55 -2.22
CA ALA A 165 7.00 10.94 -1.68
C ALA A 165 6.96 9.39 -1.76
N LEU A 166 5.80 8.79 -1.51
CA LEU A 166 5.61 7.35 -1.67
C LEU A 166 5.76 6.92 -3.13
N ALA A 167 5.13 7.63 -4.06
CA ALA A 167 5.27 7.34 -5.49
C ALA A 167 6.74 7.44 -5.92
N ASP A 168 7.45 8.50 -5.54
CA ASP A 168 8.88 8.69 -5.86
C ASP A 168 9.73 7.53 -5.31
N ALA A 169 9.50 7.12 -4.07
CA ALA A 169 10.21 6.00 -3.46
C ALA A 169 9.94 4.66 -4.14
N LEU A 170 8.70 4.42 -4.57
CA LEU A 170 8.29 3.22 -5.28
C LEU A 170 8.93 3.12 -6.67
N THR A 171 8.97 4.24 -7.39
CA THR A 171 9.17 4.26 -8.85
C THR A 171 10.54 4.74 -9.30
N ARG A 172 11.38 5.27 -8.41
CA ARG A 172 12.77 5.67 -8.75
C ARG A 172 13.57 4.49 -9.32
N ALA A 173 14.65 4.79 -10.04
CA ALA A 173 15.58 3.76 -10.52
C ALA A 173 16.07 2.88 -9.34
N GLY A 174 15.96 1.56 -9.49
CA GLY A 174 16.26 0.60 -8.41
C GLY A 174 15.25 0.58 -7.26
N GLY A 175 14.11 1.27 -7.39
CA GLY A 175 13.00 1.21 -6.45
C GLY A 175 12.19 -0.08 -6.60
N PRO A 176 11.37 -0.44 -5.60
CA PRO A 176 10.67 -1.73 -5.55
C PRO A 176 9.80 -2.03 -6.77
N MET A 177 9.11 -1.03 -7.32
CA MET A 177 8.29 -1.24 -8.51
C MET A 177 9.14 -1.51 -9.74
N ALA A 178 10.31 -0.88 -9.88
CA ALA A 178 11.24 -1.19 -10.95
C ALA A 178 11.77 -2.64 -10.79
N THR A 179 12.18 -3.03 -9.58
CA THR A 179 12.68 -4.39 -9.31
C THR A 179 11.65 -5.46 -9.62
N VAL A 180 10.40 -5.28 -9.19
CA VAL A 180 9.32 -6.27 -9.40
C VAL A 180 8.90 -6.38 -10.86
N ARG A 181 9.07 -5.33 -11.67
CA ARG A 181 8.77 -5.35 -13.10
C ARG A 181 9.69 -6.27 -13.88
N ASP A 182 10.91 -6.43 -13.41
CA ASP A 182 11.98 -7.16 -14.09
C ASP A 182 12.06 -8.65 -13.68
N LEU A 183 11.14 -9.10 -12.80
CA LEU A 183 10.95 -10.51 -12.41
C LEU A 183 10.02 -11.26 -13.37
#